data_AF-A0A2V8RDW7-F1
#
_entry.id   AF-A0A2V8RDW7-F1
#
_cell.length_a   1.000
_cell.length_b   1.000
_cell.length_c   1.000
_cell.angle_alpha   90.00
_cell.angle_beta   90.00
_cell.angle_gamma   90.00
#
_symmetry.space_group_name_H-M   'P 1'
#
loop_
_entity.id
_entity.type
_entity.pdbx_description
1 polymer ?
#
loop_
_entity_poly.entity_id
_entity_poly.type
_entity_poly.pdbx_seq_one_letter_code
_entity_poly.pdbx_strand_id
1 'polypeptide(L)'
;MTEAATFPLRQRATPFDVTLSAAQPATDYELTRAASEGDMSAFEELYARHSRRVYSLCLRMTANTAEAEDLSQEVFIQLYRKVGSFRGE
;
A
#
# COMPACT_ATOMS: atom_id res chain seq x y z
N MET A 1 -43.09 34.35 40.77
CA MET A 1 -42.49 34.53 39.42
C MET A 1 -41.07 35.00 39.68
N THR A 2 -40.00 34.24 39.48
CA THR A 2 -39.70 33.34 38.35
C THR A 2 -38.71 32.24 38.79
N GLU A 3 -38.84 31.05 38.20
CA GLU A 3 -38.20 29.77 38.52
C GLU A 3 -36.65 29.80 38.61
N ALA A 4 -36.11 29.23 39.70
CA ALA A 4 -34.75 28.72 39.74
C ALA A 4 -34.78 27.27 39.26
N ALA A 5 -34.46 27.06 37.98
CA ALA A 5 -34.37 25.73 37.39
C ALA A 5 -33.14 24.99 37.96
N THR A 6 -33.42 24.06 38.87
CA THR A 6 -32.57 22.92 39.24
C THR A 6 -32.14 22.18 37.98
N PHE A 7 -30.84 22.21 37.67
CA PHE A 7 -30.25 21.53 36.52
C PHE A 7 -29.42 20.33 36.99
N PRO A 8 -29.98 19.12 37.11
CA PRO A 8 -29.19 17.91 37.12
C PRO A 8 -29.09 17.35 35.69
N LEU A 9 -28.21 16.36 35.51
CA LEU A 9 -28.00 15.56 34.29
C LEU A 9 -27.02 16.24 33.29
N ARG A 10 -25.93 15.64 32.82
CA ARG A 10 -25.54 14.23 32.69
C ARG A 10 -24.02 14.09 32.67
N GLN A 11 -23.52 13.06 33.36
CA GLN A 11 -22.29 12.38 32.96
C GLN A 11 -22.41 12.00 31.48
N ARG A 12 -21.49 12.47 30.64
CA ARG A 12 -21.23 11.89 29.31
C ARG A 12 -19.84 11.27 29.35
N ALA A 13 -19.80 9.98 29.69
CA ALA A 13 -18.73 9.11 29.26
C ALA A 13 -18.80 8.93 27.71
N THR A 14 -17.67 8.55 27.14
CA THR A 14 -17.19 8.70 25.74
C THR A 14 -17.96 7.90 24.67
N PRO A 15 -17.68 8.15 23.36
CA PRO A 15 -16.92 7.14 22.62
C PRO A 15 -16.07 7.77 21.50
N PHE A 16 -14.83 8.12 21.81
CA PHE A 16 -13.79 8.21 20.76
C PHE A 16 -12.83 7.05 20.99
N ASP A 17 -13.38 5.85 21.02
CA ASP A 17 -12.62 4.63 20.79
C ASP A 17 -12.34 4.54 19.28
N VAL A 18 -11.48 5.43 18.78
CA VAL A 18 -10.78 5.20 17.54
C VAL A 18 -9.66 4.22 17.86
N THR A 19 -10.06 2.96 18.07
CA THR A 19 -9.15 1.83 17.83
C THR A 19 -9.10 1.63 16.31
N LEU A 20 -8.58 2.62 15.59
CA LEU A 20 -8.02 2.38 14.27
C LEU A 20 -6.63 1.84 14.54
N SER A 21 -6.54 0.54 14.75
CA SER A 21 -5.30 -0.18 14.51
C SER A 21 -5.01 -0.01 13.02
N ALA A 22 -4.34 1.09 12.68
CA ALA A 22 -3.72 1.26 11.38
C ALA A 22 -2.64 0.19 11.33
N ALA A 23 -2.99 -0.98 10.80
CA ALA A 23 -2.02 -2.01 10.45
C ALA A 23 -0.90 -1.31 9.70
N GLN A 24 0.33 -1.42 10.22
CA GLN A 24 1.48 -0.81 9.57
C GLN A 24 1.48 -1.24 8.10
N PRO A 25 1.78 -0.31 7.16
CA PRO A 25 1.83 -0.67 5.76
C PRO A 25 2.82 -1.83 5.59
N ALA A 26 2.34 -2.92 5.00
CA ALA A 26 3.12 -4.13 4.81
C ALA A 26 4.45 -3.78 4.12
N THR A 27 5.53 -4.35 4.63
CA THR A 27 6.86 -4.20 4.05
C THR A 27 6.92 -4.81 2.66
N ASP A 28 7.87 -4.38 1.84
CA ASP A 28 8.05 -4.96 0.50
C ASP A 28 8.36 -6.46 0.57
N TYR A 29 9.02 -6.90 1.65
CA TYR A 29 9.27 -8.32 1.91
C TYR A 29 7.96 -9.10 2.14
N GLU A 30 7.08 -8.58 3.01
CA GLU A 30 5.77 -9.20 3.28
C GLU A 30 4.89 -9.22 2.04
N LEU A 31 4.88 -8.15 1.26
CA LEU A 31 4.15 -8.10 0.00
C LEU A 31 4.71 -9.08 -1.03
N THR A 32 6.04 -9.21 -1.12
CA THR A 32 6.68 -10.15 -2.07
C THR A 32 6.35 -11.58 -1.68
N ARG A 33 6.34 -11.87 -0.37
CA ARG A 33 5.91 -13.18 0.15
C ARG A 33 4.44 -13.45 -0.17
N ALA A 34 3.54 -12.54 0.15
CA ALA A 34 2.12 -12.71 -0.16
C ALA A 34 1.88 -12.87 -1.68
N ALA A 35 2.56 -12.08 -2.52
CA ALA A 35 2.50 -12.21 -3.97
C ALA A 35 3.05 -13.56 -4.46
N SER A 36 4.07 -14.13 -3.80
CA SER A 36 4.58 -15.47 -4.11
C SER A 36 3.57 -16.59 -3.81
N GLU A 37 2.68 -16.35 -2.85
CA GLU A 37 1.59 -17.25 -2.46
C GLU A 37 0.34 -17.06 -3.36
N GLY A 38 0.38 -16.12 -4.32
CA GLY A 38 -0.68 -15.85 -5.29
C GLY A 38 -1.56 -14.65 -4.95
N ASP A 39 -1.22 -13.84 -3.95
CA ASP A 39 -1.96 -12.61 -3.62
C ASP A 39 -1.69 -11.53 -4.67
N MET A 40 -2.66 -11.35 -5.58
CA MET A 40 -2.61 -10.33 -6.62
C MET A 40 -2.63 -8.90 -6.07
N SER A 41 -3.30 -8.67 -4.93
CA SER A 41 -3.37 -7.33 -4.33
C SER A 41 -2.01 -6.91 -3.75
N ALA A 42 -1.26 -7.88 -3.19
CA ALA A 42 0.10 -7.65 -2.74
C ALA A 42 1.06 -7.30 -3.89
N PHE A 43 0.90 -7.96 -5.04
CA PHE A 43 1.66 -7.63 -6.25
C PHE A 43 1.29 -6.26 -6.81
N GLU A 44 0.01 -5.90 -6.82
CA GLU A 44 -0.46 -4.58 -7.24
C GLU A 44 0.13 -3.45 -6.38
N GLU A 45 0.19 -3.66 -5.07
CA GLU A 45 0.82 -2.71 -4.14
C GLU A 45 2.33 -2.58 -4.41
N LEU A 46 3.04 -3.68 -4.66
CA LEU A 46 4.45 -3.64 -5.08
C LEU A 46 4.63 -2.87 -6.39
N TYR A 47 3.76 -3.11 -7.37
CA TYR A 47 3.77 -2.40 -8.65
C TYR A 47 3.54 -0.89 -8.44
N ALA A 48 2.53 -0.51 -7.66
CA ALA A 48 2.20 0.89 -7.38
C ALA A 48 3.37 1.63 -6.72
N ARG A 49 4.05 0.99 -5.76
CA ARG A 49 5.22 1.56 -5.06
C ARG A 49 6.43 1.78 -5.98
N HIS A 50 6.69 0.85 -6.90
CA HIS A 50 7.96 0.81 -7.63
C HIS A 50 7.88 1.26 -9.09
N SER A 51 6.69 1.24 -9.71
CA SER A 51 6.47 1.54 -11.14
C SER A 51 7.13 2.85 -11.60
N ARG A 52 6.89 3.95 -10.88
CA ARG A 52 7.46 5.26 -11.20
C ARG A 52 8.99 5.27 -11.15
N ARG A 53 9.59 4.58 -10.17
CA ARG A 53 11.05 4.53 -10.00
C ARG A 53 11.68 3.69 -11.11
N VAL A 54 11.09 2.54 -11.43
CA VAL A 54 11.53 1.67 -12.52
C VAL A 54 11.45 2.41 -13.85
N TYR A 55 10.30 3.02 -14.17
CA TYR A 55 10.14 3.84 -15.37
C TYR A 55 11.18 4.97 -15.46
N SER A 56 11.39 5.70 -14.37
CA SER A 56 12.39 6.78 -14.33
C SER A 56 13.82 6.28 -14.58
N LEU A 57 14.15 5.07 -14.13
CA LEU A 57 15.43 4.45 -14.39
C LEU A 57 15.55 4.06 -15.88
N CYS A 58 14.54 3.38 -16.43
CA CYS A 58 14.50 3.03 -17.85
C CYS A 58 14.65 4.28 -18.74
N LEU A 59 13.91 5.36 -18.44
CA LEU A 59 13.98 6.60 -19.18
C LEU A 59 15.38 7.25 -19.15
N ARG A 60 16.07 7.18 -18.02
CA ARG A 60 17.45 7.68 -17.91
C ARG A 60 18.45 6.85 -18.71
N MET A 61 18.17 5.57 -18.94
CA MET A 61 19.05 4.66 -19.68
C MET A 61 18.82 4.72 -21.19
N THR A 62 17.56 4.86 -21.62
CA THR A 62 17.19 4.86 -23.04
C THR A 62 17.13 6.26 -23.64
N ALA A 63 16.88 7.29 -22.82
CA ALA A 63 16.51 8.63 -23.28
C ALA A 63 15.33 8.66 -24.26
N ASN A 64 14.50 7.60 -24.26
CA ASN A 64 13.36 7.40 -25.15
C ASN A 64 12.16 6.95 -24.31
N THR A 65 11.06 7.70 -24.41
CA THR A 65 9.85 7.44 -23.61
C THR A 65 9.15 6.15 -23.97
N ALA A 66 9.10 5.79 -25.26
CA ALA A 66 8.44 4.56 -25.73
C ALA A 66 9.23 3.33 -25.28
N GLU A 67 10.54 3.32 -25.52
CA GLU A 67 11.40 2.22 -25.04
C GLU A 67 11.40 2.09 -23.52
N ALA A 68 11.34 3.22 -22.80
CA ALA A 68 11.28 3.20 -21.34
C ALA A 68 9.97 2.58 -20.81
N GLU A 69 8.85 2.87 -21.48
CA GLU A 69 7.56 2.28 -21.15
C GLU A 69 7.60 0.76 -21.38
N ASP A 70 7.99 0.32 -22.57
CA ASP A 70 8.09 -1.10 -22.95
C ASP A 70 9.02 -1.87 -21.99
N LEU A 71 10.21 -1.33 -21.70
CA LEU A 71 11.16 -1.97 -20.78
C LEU A 71 10.61 -2.04 -19.36
N SER A 72 9.96 -0.96 -18.88
CA SER A 72 9.38 -0.98 -17.53
C SER A 72 8.29 -2.03 -17.40
N GLN A 73 7.45 -2.20 -18.43
CA GLN A 73 6.43 -3.25 -18.46
C GLN A 73 7.06 -4.64 -18.45
N GLU A 74 8.07 -4.88 -19.30
CA GLU A 74 8.79 -6.16 -19.35
C GLU A 74 9.43 -6.52 -18.00
N VAL A 75 10.00 -5.54 -17.29
CA VAL A 75 10.55 -5.75 -15.93
C VAL A 75 9.47 -6.27 -14.97
N PHE A 76 8.27 -5.70 -14.97
CA PHE A 76 7.20 -6.15 -14.07
C PHE A 76 6.59 -7.48 -14.51
N ILE A 77 6.53 -7.78 -15.81
CA ILE A 77 6.13 -9.11 -16.31
C ILE A 77 7.12 -10.17 -15.83
N GLN A 78 8.43 -9.89 -15.90
CA GLN A 78 9.46 -10.79 -15.39
C GLN A 78 9.39 -10.93 -13.87
N LEU A 79 9.13 -9.84 -13.15
CA LEU A 79 8.93 -9.88 -11.70
C LEU A 79 7.75 -10.80 -11.35
N TYR A 80 6.60 -10.64 -12.02
CA TYR A 80 5.42 -11.48 -11.80
C TYR A 80 5.70 -12.96 -12.08
N ARG A 81 6.43 -13.29 -13.15
CA ARG A 81 6.81 -14.68 -13.44
C ARG A 81 7.75 -15.27 -12.39
N LYS A 82 8.61 -14.45 -11.78
CA LYS A 82 9.60 -14.87 -10.80
C LYS A 82 9.08 -14.85 -9.36
N VAL A 83 8.07 -14.04 -9.05
CA VAL A 83 7.58 -13.88 -7.68
C VAL A 83 7.07 -15.21 -7.11
N GLY A 84 6.46 -16.08 -7.93
CA GLY A 84 6.04 -17.42 -7.50
C GLY A 84 7.20 -18.37 -7.12
N SER A 85 8.44 -18.05 -7.47
CA SER A 85 9.64 -18.78 -7.03
C SER A 85 10.36 -18.14 -5.85
N PHE A 86 9.84 -17.02 -5.34
CA PHE A 86 10.42 -16.32 -4.20
C PHE A 86 10.29 -17.16 -2.94
N ARG A 87 11.41 -17.40 -2.23
CA ARG A 87 11.46 -18.23 -1.01
C ARG A 87 11.67 -17.44 0.28
N GLY A 88 11.92 -16.14 0.20
CA GLY A 88 12.10 -15.27 1.37
C GLY A 88 13.24 -15.72 2.31
N GLU A 89 14.37 -16.14 1.76
CA GLU A 89 15.57 -16.51 2.54
C GLU A 89 16.32 -15.29 3.09
#